data_AF-A0A078ABF0-F1
#
_entry.id   AF-A0A078ABF0-F1
#
_cell.length_a   1.000
_cell.length_b   1.000
_cell.length_c   1.000
_cell.angle_alpha   90.00
_cell.angle_beta   90.00
_cell.angle_gamma   90.00
#
_symmetry.space_group_name_H-M   'P 1'
#
loop_
_entity.id
_entity.type
_entity.pdbx_description
1 polymer ?
#
loop_
_entity_poly.entity_id
_entity_poly.type
_entity_poly.pdbx_seq_one_letter_code
_entity_poly.pdbx_strand_id
1 'polypeptide(L)'
;MRFISIVIIALVATTNAWDNNPPIPDRYPGSGVGEGSFKQGIDIEVFYDLLCEGCQMHHPKFQQFLDMQFLDGTYRDAISVKYNFFPLPYHHGSWIVTKLLPILVDKCLNGTQPCKYLDYIAYTLINQNTLLDNTASTENQIIQSWTATVAKQFGLNQTELLQVYDSKKDVHNSEMRTRQYWKYAASRTVEGTPSAFVNGVKVQNVPFEATEWAQLVSSIYNNRVKMPKELVILE
;
A
#
# COMPACT_ATOMS: atom_id res chain seq x y z
N MET A 1 1.00 -24.09 64.36
CA MET A 1 0.46 -24.77 63.16
C MET A 1 -0.32 -23.75 62.37
N ARG A 2 0.08 -23.53 61.10
CA ARG A 2 -0.65 -22.88 59.99
C ARG A 2 -1.18 -21.46 60.25
N PHE A 3 -0.54 -20.44 59.68
CA PHE A 3 -1.17 -19.33 58.91
C PHE A 3 -0.10 -18.42 58.26
N ILE A 4 1.00 -18.99 57.76
CA ILE A 4 1.95 -18.28 56.88
C ILE A 4 1.75 -18.86 55.48
N SER A 5 0.70 -18.46 54.77
CA SER A 5 0.51 -18.85 53.35
C SER A 5 -0.47 -17.94 52.58
N ILE A 6 -0.61 -16.65 52.93
CA ILE A 6 -1.45 -15.73 52.14
C ILE A 6 -0.70 -14.43 51.84
N VAL A 7 0.49 -14.50 51.21
CA VAL A 7 1.16 -13.32 50.60
C VAL A 7 1.94 -13.70 49.32
N ILE A 8 1.56 -14.76 48.60
CA ILE A 8 2.17 -15.06 47.27
C ILE A 8 1.07 -15.51 46.29
N ILE A 9 0.08 -14.67 46.06
CA ILE A 9 -0.76 -14.71 44.85
C ILE A 9 -0.91 -13.27 44.35
N ALA A 10 0.22 -12.64 44.07
CA ALA A 10 0.31 -11.42 43.28
C ALA A 10 1.63 -11.52 42.53
N LEU A 11 1.63 -11.21 41.23
CA LEU A 11 2.74 -11.33 40.27
C LEU A 11 2.97 -12.71 39.64
N VAL A 12 1.92 -13.26 39.02
CA VAL A 12 2.10 -13.81 37.67
C VAL A 12 1.05 -13.18 36.76
N ALA A 13 1.05 -11.85 36.70
CA ALA A 13 0.64 -11.19 35.47
C ALA A 13 1.75 -11.55 34.49
N THR A 14 1.58 -12.66 33.77
CA THR A 14 2.45 -12.96 32.63
C THR A 14 2.41 -11.72 31.76
N THR A 15 3.57 -11.12 31.61
CA THR A 15 3.89 -10.17 30.56
C THR A 15 3.74 -10.90 29.23
N ASN A 16 2.51 -11.22 28.84
CA ASN A 16 2.14 -11.09 27.44
C ASN A 16 2.10 -9.58 27.20
N ALA A 17 3.30 -8.97 27.22
CA ALA A 17 3.46 -7.67 26.61
C ALA A 17 2.78 -7.81 25.26
N TRP A 18 1.77 -6.98 25.02
CA TRP A 18 1.22 -6.80 23.69
C TRP A 18 2.43 -6.63 22.79
N ASP A 19 2.76 -7.67 22.01
CA ASP A 19 3.91 -7.62 21.15
C ASP A 19 3.54 -6.66 20.02
N ASN A 20 3.79 -5.38 20.29
CA ASN A 20 3.59 -4.30 19.35
C ASN A 20 4.72 -4.26 18.34
N ASN A 21 5.70 -5.19 18.39
CA ASN A 21 6.68 -5.33 17.33
C ASN A 21 5.93 -5.36 16.00
N PRO A 22 6.34 -4.51 15.05
CA PRO A 22 5.72 -4.53 13.76
C PRO A 22 5.94 -5.92 13.16
N PRO A 23 4.88 -6.71 12.89
CA PRO A 23 5.07 -8.00 12.26
C PRO A 23 5.79 -7.74 10.94
N ILE A 24 6.92 -8.42 10.75
CA ILE A 24 7.68 -8.31 9.51
C ILE A 24 6.78 -8.85 8.40
N PRO A 25 6.49 -8.06 7.35
CA PRO A 25 5.71 -8.56 6.23
C PRO A 25 6.45 -9.73 5.56
N ASP A 26 5.73 -10.81 5.23
CA ASP A 26 6.31 -11.98 4.52
C ASP A 26 6.88 -11.60 3.15
N ARG A 27 6.42 -10.46 2.61
CA ARG A 27 6.88 -9.87 1.36
C ARG A 27 7.00 -8.37 1.54
N TYR A 28 8.00 -7.79 0.92
CA TYR A 28 8.12 -6.34 0.82
C TYR A 28 6.81 -5.75 0.25
N PRO A 29 6.14 -4.82 0.95
CA PRO A 29 4.88 -4.24 0.49
C PRO A 29 4.94 -3.70 -0.95
N GLY A 30 3.89 -3.97 -1.74
CA GLY A 30 3.82 -3.62 -3.17
C GLY A 30 4.67 -4.49 -4.12
N SER A 31 5.51 -5.41 -3.61
CA SER A 31 6.35 -6.26 -4.45
C SER A 31 5.54 -7.29 -5.25
N GLY A 32 5.86 -7.46 -6.53
CA GLY A 32 5.26 -8.44 -7.46
C GLY A 32 3.90 -8.05 -8.04
N VAL A 33 3.30 -6.95 -7.58
CA VAL A 33 2.00 -6.43 -8.05
C VAL A 33 2.06 -4.95 -8.49
N GLY A 34 3.26 -4.36 -8.40
CA GLY A 34 3.55 -3.02 -8.88
C GLY A 34 3.71 -2.96 -10.40
N GLU A 35 4.30 -1.87 -10.88
CA GLU A 35 4.41 -1.56 -12.30
C GLU A 35 5.88 -1.37 -12.71
N GLY A 36 6.16 -1.60 -14.00
CA GLY A 36 7.45 -1.35 -14.61
C GLY A 36 8.50 -2.44 -14.43
N SER A 37 9.76 -2.14 -14.78
CA SER A 37 10.80 -3.13 -15.10
C SER A 37 12.10 -3.01 -14.30
N PHE A 38 12.31 -1.89 -13.57
CA PHE A 38 13.56 -1.55 -12.88
C PHE A 38 14.83 -1.50 -13.77
N LYS A 39 14.73 -1.45 -15.11
CA LYS A 39 15.88 -1.50 -16.04
C LYS A 39 16.96 -0.44 -15.76
N GLN A 40 16.56 0.75 -15.30
CA GLN A 40 17.49 1.85 -15.01
C GLN A 40 17.92 1.91 -13.54
N GLY A 41 17.55 0.90 -12.74
CA GLY A 41 17.84 0.84 -11.32
C GLY A 41 17.21 1.97 -10.51
N ILE A 42 16.10 2.54 -11.00
CA ILE A 42 15.33 3.58 -10.31
C ILE A 42 14.05 2.92 -9.80
N ASP A 43 13.89 2.91 -8.48
CA ASP A 43 12.69 2.40 -7.80
C ASP A 43 11.91 3.56 -7.20
N ILE A 44 10.60 3.59 -7.44
CA ILE A 44 9.68 4.53 -6.82
C ILE A 44 8.72 3.76 -5.93
N GLU A 45 8.64 4.15 -4.67
CA GLU A 45 7.57 3.73 -3.78
C GLU A 45 6.59 4.89 -3.63
N VAL A 46 5.29 4.64 -3.86
CA VAL A 46 4.23 5.60 -3.56
C VAL A 46 3.37 5.08 -2.41
N PHE A 47 3.06 5.95 -1.45
CA PHE A 47 2.26 5.64 -0.27
C PHE A 47 0.91 6.36 -0.39
N TYR A 48 -0.16 5.59 -0.51
CA TYR A 48 -1.51 6.10 -0.65
C TYR A 48 -2.42 5.71 0.51
N ASP A 49 -3.35 6.60 0.82
CA ASP A 49 -4.62 6.24 1.42
C ASP A 49 -5.64 6.21 0.28
N LEU A 50 -6.37 5.11 0.15
CA LEU A 50 -7.34 4.92 -0.93
C LEU A 50 -8.55 5.85 -0.84
N LEU A 51 -8.73 6.56 0.28
CA LEU A 51 -9.78 7.57 0.48
C LEU A 51 -9.24 8.99 0.67
N CYS A 52 -7.99 9.24 0.28
CA CYS A 52 -7.41 10.58 0.31
C CYS A 52 -7.62 11.30 -1.03
N GLU A 53 -8.24 12.49 -0.99
CA GLU A 53 -8.38 13.40 -2.14
C GLU A 53 -7.04 13.75 -2.80
N GLY A 54 -5.98 13.98 -2.02
CA GLY A 54 -4.64 14.19 -2.57
C GLY A 54 -4.15 12.99 -3.40
N CYS A 55 -4.40 11.77 -2.95
CA CYS A 55 -4.08 10.56 -3.69
C CYS A 55 -4.94 10.42 -4.96
N GLN A 56 -6.23 10.78 -4.88
CA GLN A 56 -7.14 10.79 -6.03
C GLN A 56 -6.66 11.75 -7.11
N MET A 57 -6.22 12.96 -6.75
CA MET A 57 -5.68 13.94 -7.69
C MET A 57 -4.31 13.52 -8.25
N HIS A 58 -3.46 12.95 -7.40
CA HIS A 58 -2.09 12.57 -7.76
C HIS A 58 -2.04 11.36 -8.71
N HIS A 59 -2.86 10.32 -8.49
CA HIS A 59 -2.70 9.05 -9.20
C HIS A 59 -2.83 9.16 -10.74
N PRO A 60 -3.80 9.90 -11.32
CA PRO A 60 -3.87 10.08 -12.77
C PRO A 60 -2.64 10.78 -13.36
N LYS A 61 -2.09 11.78 -12.65
CA LYS A 61 -0.89 12.51 -13.06
C LYS A 61 0.36 11.65 -12.99
N PHE A 62 0.44 10.79 -11.98
CA PHE A 62 1.50 9.80 -11.87
C PHE A 62 1.43 8.74 -12.98
N GLN A 63 0.24 8.25 -13.31
CA GLN A 63 0.04 7.34 -14.43
C GLN A 63 0.42 8.00 -15.77
N GLN A 64 0.03 9.26 -15.98
CA GLN A 64 0.46 10.04 -17.14
C GLN A 64 1.98 10.12 -17.22
N PHE A 65 2.69 10.35 -16.11
CA PHE A 65 4.15 10.33 -16.06
C PHE A 65 4.72 8.99 -16.50
N LEU A 66 4.18 7.88 -16.00
CA LEU A 66 4.67 6.54 -16.34
C LEU A 66 4.55 6.26 -17.84
N ASP A 67 3.55 6.83 -18.51
CA ASP A 67 3.32 6.64 -19.94
C ASP A 67 4.08 7.65 -20.83
N MET A 68 4.76 8.64 -20.25
CA MET A 68 5.60 9.58 -21.02
C MET A 68 6.82 8.87 -21.61
N GLN A 69 7.24 9.29 -22.80
CA GLN A 69 8.45 8.80 -23.46
C GLN A 69 9.69 9.01 -22.58
N PHE A 70 10.51 7.96 -22.46
CA PHE A 70 11.79 7.99 -21.78
C PHE A 70 12.74 6.97 -22.42
N LEU A 71 13.88 7.45 -22.92
CA LEU A 71 14.84 6.65 -23.69
C LEU A 71 14.15 5.95 -24.88
N ASP A 72 14.29 4.63 -24.99
CA ASP A 72 13.74 3.76 -26.04
C ASP A 72 12.32 3.26 -25.77
N GLY A 73 11.67 3.71 -24.69
CA GLY A 73 10.30 3.34 -24.33
C GLY A 73 9.61 4.42 -23.49
N THR A 74 8.87 4.00 -22.47
CA THR A 74 8.23 4.90 -21.49
C THR A 74 8.98 4.90 -20.16
N TYR A 75 8.64 5.81 -19.24
CA TYR A 75 9.14 5.71 -17.86
C TYR A 75 8.77 4.37 -17.23
N ARG A 76 7.54 3.89 -17.45
CA ARG A 76 7.07 2.57 -17.01
C ARG A 76 8.01 1.45 -17.47
N ASP A 77 8.54 1.52 -18.69
CA ASP A 77 9.46 0.51 -19.21
C ASP A 77 10.86 0.57 -18.60
N ALA A 78 11.20 1.64 -17.88
CA ALA A 78 12.55 1.94 -17.40
C ALA A 78 12.70 1.86 -15.88
N ILE A 79 11.66 2.18 -15.11
CA ILE A 79 11.70 2.24 -13.64
C ILE A 79 10.85 1.12 -13.02
N SER A 80 10.96 0.88 -11.71
CA SER A 80 9.95 0.12 -10.98
C SER A 80 9.12 1.03 -10.08
N VAL A 81 7.85 0.69 -9.94
CA VAL A 81 6.90 1.36 -9.07
C VAL A 81 6.29 0.34 -8.12
N LYS A 82 6.28 0.68 -6.83
CA LYS A 82 5.59 -0.09 -5.79
C LYS A 82 4.53 0.79 -5.13
N TYR A 83 3.34 0.24 -4.97
CA TYR A 83 2.24 0.88 -4.25
C TYR A 83 2.17 0.35 -2.82
N ASN A 84 2.32 1.25 -1.87
CA ASN A 84 2.20 1.02 -0.45
C ASN A 84 0.99 1.77 0.08
N PHE A 85 0.43 1.28 1.19
CA PHE A 85 -0.80 1.85 1.73
C PHE A 85 -0.64 2.30 3.15
N PHE A 86 -1.17 3.47 3.43
CA PHE A 86 -1.23 4.05 4.76
C PHE A 86 -2.66 4.48 5.02
N PRO A 87 -3.56 3.57 5.45
CA PRO A 87 -4.93 3.94 5.75
C PRO A 87 -4.92 4.92 6.92
N LEU A 88 -5.20 6.19 6.63
CA LEU A 88 -5.12 7.24 7.64
C LEU A 88 -6.35 7.13 8.56
N PRO A 89 -6.18 7.27 9.88
CA PRO A 89 -7.27 7.11 10.83
C PRO A 89 -8.30 8.25 10.77
N TYR A 90 -8.11 9.23 9.89
CA TYR A 90 -8.97 10.41 9.73
C TYR A 90 -9.95 10.28 8.54
N HIS A 91 -9.78 9.28 7.66
CA HIS A 91 -10.70 9.03 6.55
C HIS A 91 -11.65 7.87 6.87
N HIS A 92 -12.94 8.17 6.90
CA HIS A 92 -13.99 7.21 7.15
C HIS A 92 -13.94 6.06 6.13
N GLY A 93 -13.85 4.82 6.60
CA GLY A 93 -13.83 3.63 5.73
C GLY A 93 -12.47 3.28 5.11
N SER A 94 -11.39 4.02 5.42
CA SER A 94 -10.07 3.77 4.80
C SER A 94 -9.54 2.35 5.11
N TRP A 95 -9.78 1.86 6.33
CA TRP A 95 -9.45 0.49 6.71
C TRP A 95 -10.22 -0.55 5.89
N ILE A 96 -11.51 -0.30 5.62
CA ILE A 96 -12.39 -1.21 4.86
C ILE A 96 -11.82 -1.42 3.47
N VAL A 97 -11.59 -0.35 2.72
CA VAL A 97 -11.08 -0.47 1.34
C VAL A 97 -9.68 -1.06 1.28
N THR A 98 -8.83 -0.76 2.27
CA THR A 98 -7.45 -1.27 2.31
C THR A 98 -7.42 -2.79 2.59
N LYS A 99 -8.36 -3.31 3.37
CA LYS A 99 -8.47 -4.75 3.67
C LYS A 99 -8.78 -5.65 2.47
N LEU A 100 -9.20 -5.09 1.33
CA LEU A 100 -9.37 -5.86 0.09
C LEU A 100 -8.06 -6.07 -0.68
N LEU A 101 -7.00 -5.31 -0.38
CA LEU A 101 -5.74 -5.43 -1.11
C LEU A 101 -5.06 -6.80 -0.94
N PRO A 102 -4.99 -7.41 0.26
CA PRO A 102 -4.36 -8.71 0.47
C PRO A 102 -4.89 -9.83 -0.45
N ILE A 103 -6.22 -9.97 -0.57
CA ILE A 103 -6.86 -10.95 -1.46
C ILE A 103 -6.54 -10.67 -2.94
N LEU A 104 -6.53 -9.40 -3.35
CA LEU A 104 -6.18 -9.03 -4.73
C LEU A 104 -4.72 -9.35 -5.05
N VAL A 105 -3.81 -9.06 -4.11
CA VAL A 105 -2.39 -9.42 -4.24
C VAL A 105 -2.22 -10.93 -4.40
N ASP A 106 -2.90 -11.73 -3.57
CA ASP A 106 -2.76 -13.19 -3.63
C ASP A 106 -3.32 -13.76 -4.93
N LYS A 107 -4.46 -13.25 -5.40
CA LYS A 107 -5.01 -13.63 -6.71
C LYS A 107 -4.04 -13.31 -7.85
N CYS A 108 -3.47 -12.11 -7.86
CA CYS A 108 -2.49 -11.72 -8.87
C CYS A 108 -1.26 -12.62 -8.88
N LEU A 109 -0.70 -12.90 -7.69
CA LEU A 109 0.53 -13.69 -7.56
C LEU A 109 0.31 -15.20 -7.77
N ASN A 110 -0.92 -15.69 -7.55
CA ASN A 110 -1.30 -17.06 -7.89
C ASN A 110 -1.68 -17.23 -9.38
N GLY A 111 -1.44 -16.22 -10.22
CA GLY A 111 -1.67 -16.29 -11.66
C GLY A 111 -3.13 -16.12 -12.08
N THR A 112 -4.01 -15.64 -11.20
CA THR A 112 -5.38 -15.27 -11.60
C THR A 112 -5.30 -14.02 -12.50
N GLN A 113 -5.65 -14.19 -13.77
CA GLN A 113 -5.62 -13.10 -14.76
C GLN A 113 -7.04 -12.72 -15.21
N PRO A 114 -7.29 -11.42 -15.46
CA PRO A 114 -6.36 -10.30 -15.29
C PRO A 114 -6.14 -9.94 -13.81
N CYS A 115 -4.90 -9.61 -13.44
CA CYS A 115 -4.58 -9.08 -12.11
C CYS A 115 -5.35 -7.76 -11.85
N LYS A 116 -6.17 -7.71 -10.81
CA LYS A 116 -7.05 -6.58 -10.49
C LYS A 116 -6.53 -5.62 -9.43
N TYR A 117 -5.30 -5.83 -8.95
CA TYR A 117 -4.73 -5.01 -7.88
C TYR A 117 -4.61 -3.53 -8.26
N LEU A 118 -4.01 -3.21 -9.41
CA LEU A 118 -3.85 -1.83 -9.88
C LEU A 118 -5.19 -1.20 -10.30
N ASP A 119 -6.02 -1.98 -11.00
CA ASP A 119 -7.39 -1.58 -11.37
C ASP A 119 -8.20 -1.18 -10.12
N TYR A 120 -8.07 -1.92 -9.02
CA TYR A 120 -8.76 -1.63 -7.76
C TYR A 120 -8.26 -0.34 -7.10
N ILE A 121 -6.96 -0.06 -7.13
CA ILE A 121 -6.39 1.20 -6.62
C ILE A 121 -7.01 2.37 -7.37
N ALA A 122 -6.93 2.35 -8.70
CA ALA A 122 -7.47 3.41 -9.55
C ALA A 122 -8.99 3.57 -9.33
N TYR A 123 -9.72 2.47 -9.32
CA TYR A 123 -11.18 2.48 -9.12
C TYR A 123 -11.59 3.02 -7.75
N THR A 124 -10.88 2.65 -6.69
CA THR A 124 -11.21 3.12 -5.34
C THR A 124 -10.96 4.62 -5.22
N LEU A 125 -9.83 5.11 -5.72
CA LEU A 125 -9.49 6.54 -5.69
C LEU A 125 -10.53 7.38 -6.45
N ILE A 126 -10.98 6.97 -7.63
CA ILE A 126 -11.99 7.75 -8.38
C ILE A 126 -13.39 7.68 -7.76
N ASN A 127 -13.71 6.62 -7.00
CA ASN A 127 -15.02 6.42 -6.37
C ASN A 127 -15.04 6.68 -4.86
N GLN A 128 -13.97 7.25 -4.28
CA GLN A 128 -13.82 7.38 -2.83
C GLN A 128 -14.96 8.14 -2.15
N ASN A 129 -15.59 9.11 -2.85
CA ASN A 129 -16.71 9.89 -2.30
C ASN A 129 -17.94 9.02 -2.01
N THR A 130 -18.12 7.90 -2.71
CA THR A 130 -19.21 6.93 -2.41
C THR A 130 -19.09 6.34 -1.00
N LEU A 131 -17.89 6.37 -0.41
CA LEU A 131 -17.60 5.92 0.94
C LEU A 131 -17.50 7.10 1.90
N LEU A 132 -16.77 8.16 1.52
CA LEU A 132 -16.57 9.34 2.37
C LEU A 132 -17.88 10.04 2.71
N ASP A 133 -18.81 10.12 1.74
CA ASP A 133 -20.13 10.75 1.93
C ASP A 133 -21.11 9.84 2.68
N ASN A 134 -20.79 8.55 2.85
CA ASN A 134 -21.68 7.56 3.46
C ASN A 134 -21.57 7.53 4.99
N THR A 135 -21.87 8.66 5.65
CA THR A 135 -21.72 8.81 7.10
C THR A 135 -22.87 8.23 7.91
N ALA A 136 -23.97 7.81 7.26
CA ALA A 136 -25.17 7.29 7.91
C ALA A 136 -25.18 5.75 8.04
N SER A 137 -24.38 5.06 7.24
CA SER A 137 -24.32 3.60 7.26
C SER A 137 -23.44 3.09 8.40
N THR A 138 -23.82 1.95 8.95
CA THR A 138 -22.93 1.15 9.82
C THR A 138 -21.75 0.60 9.02
N GLU A 139 -20.67 0.24 9.72
CA GLU A 139 -19.51 -0.40 9.09
C GLU A 139 -19.88 -1.65 8.28
N ASN A 140 -20.74 -2.52 8.82
CA ASN A 140 -21.20 -3.73 8.13
C ASN A 140 -21.98 -3.42 6.84
N GLN A 141 -22.79 -2.35 6.84
CA GLN A 141 -23.50 -1.92 5.64
C GLN A 141 -22.53 -1.41 4.58
N ILE A 142 -21.49 -0.66 4.97
CA ILE A 142 -20.45 -0.17 4.07
C ILE A 142 -19.63 -1.34 3.50
N ILE A 143 -19.24 -2.31 4.34
CA ILE A 143 -18.57 -3.54 3.89
C ILE A 143 -19.43 -4.27 2.85
N GLN A 144 -20.72 -4.45 3.13
CA GLN A 144 -21.64 -5.14 2.23
C GLN A 144 -21.79 -4.39 0.90
N SER A 145 -21.98 -3.07 0.92
CA SER A 145 -22.17 -2.27 -0.31
C SER A 145 -20.88 -2.16 -1.12
N TRP A 146 -19.74 -1.97 -0.46
CA TRP A 146 -18.45 -1.83 -1.13
C TRP A 146 -18.01 -3.14 -1.78
N THR A 147 -18.08 -4.25 -1.06
CA THR A 147 -17.76 -5.57 -1.64
C THR A 147 -18.67 -5.94 -2.80
N ALA A 148 -19.96 -5.58 -2.76
CA ALA A 148 -20.87 -5.75 -3.90
C ALA A 148 -20.43 -4.93 -5.12
N THR A 149 -20.03 -3.68 -4.88
CA THR A 149 -19.55 -2.76 -5.93
C THR A 149 -18.28 -3.30 -6.59
N VAL A 150 -17.30 -3.71 -5.79
CA VAL A 150 -16.02 -4.29 -6.25
C VAL A 150 -16.26 -5.60 -6.99
N ALA A 151 -17.10 -6.49 -6.44
CA ALA A 151 -17.47 -7.75 -7.06
C ALA A 151 -18.08 -7.54 -8.46
N LYS A 152 -19.05 -6.62 -8.57
CA LYS A 152 -19.68 -6.27 -9.83
C LYS A 152 -18.70 -5.66 -10.83
N GLN A 153 -17.86 -4.72 -10.39
CA GLN A 153 -16.92 -4.01 -11.24
C GLN A 153 -15.87 -4.94 -11.85
N PHE A 154 -15.37 -5.90 -11.07
CA PHE A 154 -14.25 -6.74 -11.46
C PHE A 154 -14.62 -8.20 -11.77
N GLY A 155 -15.91 -8.54 -11.73
CA GLY A 155 -16.37 -9.92 -11.91
C GLY A 155 -15.86 -10.87 -10.83
N LEU A 156 -15.68 -10.38 -9.59
CA LEU A 156 -15.19 -11.15 -8.46
C LEU A 156 -16.35 -11.74 -7.65
N ASN A 157 -16.07 -12.78 -6.87
CA ASN A 157 -17.05 -13.37 -5.97
C ASN A 157 -17.22 -12.50 -4.71
N GLN A 158 -18.37 -11.85 -4.53
CA GLN A 158 -18.64 -11.02 -3.35
C GLN A 158 -18.51 -11.80 -2.04
N THR A 159 -18.97 -13.06 -1.99
CA THR A 159 -18.89 -13.88 -0.78
C THR A 159 -17.43 -14.09 -0.37
N GLU A 160 -16.53 -14.27 -1.32
CA GLU A 160 -15.09 -14.37 -1.06
C GLU A 160 -14.52 -13.03 -0.54
N LEU A 161 -14.92 -11.91 -1.14
CA LEU A 161 -14.53 -10.58 -0.65
C LEU A 161 -15.03 -10.29 0.77
N LEU A 162 -16.22 -10.77 1.14
CA LEU A 162 -16.76 -10.62 2.49
C LEU A 162 -15.98 -11.45 3.53
N GLN A 163 -15.35 -12.56 3.13
CA GLN A 163 -14.61 -13.43 4.06
C GLN A 163 -13.40 -12.73 4.69
N VAL A 164 -12.80 -11.73 4.04
CA VAL A 164 -11.67 -10.98 4.60
C VAL A 164 -12.04 -10.10 5.81
N TYR A 165 -13.33 -9.94 6.08
CA TYR A 165 -13.86 -9.24 7.26
C TYR A 165 -14.29 -10.18 8.38
N ASP A 166 -14.25 -11.50 8.16
CA ASP A 166 -14.54 -12.52 9.17
C ASP A 166 -13.25 -13.22 9.57
N SER A 167 -12.78 -13.00 10.80
CA SER A 167 -11.50 -13.54 11.28
C SER A 167 -11.41 -15.06 11.27
N LYS A 168 -12.54 -15.77 11.20
CA LYS A 168 -12.58 -17.25 11.10
C LYS A 168 -12.54 -17.74 9.65
N LYS A 169 -12.74 -16.86 8.67
CA LYS A 169 -12.81 -17.19 7.24
C LYS A 169 -11.75 -16.48 6.40
N ASP A 170 -11.07 -15.48 6.93
CA ASP A 170 -10.04 -14.71 6.25
C ASP A 170 -8.76 -15.53 6.02
N VAL A 171 -8.75 -16.33 4.94
CA VAL A 171 -7.60 -17.13 4.52
C VAL A 171 -6.42 -16.28 3.98
N HIS A 172 -6.64 -14.99 3.75
CA HIS A 172 -5.64 -14.05 3.22
C HIS A 172 -4.88 -13.29 4.31
N ASN A 173 -5.27 -13.49 5.58
CA ASN A 173 -4.72 -12.78 6.74
C ASN A 173 -4.79 -11.25 6.54
N SER A 174 -5.91 -10.79 6.00
CA SER A 174 -6.10 -9.44 5.49
C SER A 174 -6.03 -8.38 6.58
N GLU A 175 -6.56 -8.66 7.77
CA GLU A 175 -6.40 -7.79 8.94
C GLU A 175 -4.93 -7.55 9.28
N MET A 176 -4.14 -8.62 9.43
CA MET A 176 -2.73 -8.49 9.80
C MET A 176 -1.91 -7.84 8.69
N ARG A 177 -2.19 -8.15 7.42
CA ARG A 177 -1.51 -7.53 6.28
C ARG A 177 -1.84 -6.06 6.12
N THR A 178 -3.07 -5.66 6.45
CA THR A 178 -3.45 -4.23 6.51
C THR A 178 -2.69 -3.51 7.63
N ARG A 179 -2.54 -4.14 8.80
CA ARG A 179 -1.68 -3.63 9.89
C ARG A 179 -0.22 -3.56 9.47
N GLN A 180 0.27 -4.53 8.71
CA GLN A 180 1.63 -4.51 8.14
C GLN A 180 1.82 -3.33 7.19
N TYR A 181 0.86 -3.03 6.31
CA TYR A 181 0.93 -1.84 5.44
C TYR A 181 1.03 -0.56 6.26
N TRP A 182 0.14 -0.38 7.24
CA TRP A 182 0.15 0.79 8.11
C TRP A 182 1.47 0.92 8.88
N LYS A 183 1.94 -0.17 9.50
CA LYS A 183 3.18 -0.17 10.29
C LYS A 183 4.43 0.03 9.42
N TYR A 184 4.42 -0.49 8.20
CA TYR A 184 5.48 -0.25 7.23
C TYR A 184 5.54 1.23 6.83
N ALA A 185 4.41 1.84 6.49
CA ALA A 185 4.36 3.27 6.18
C ALA A 185 4.84 4.12 7.39
N ALA A 186 4.38 3.81 8.59
CA ALA A 186 4.82 4.48 9.81
C ALA A 186 6.33 4.33 10.07
N SER A 187 6.91 3.14 9.87
CA SER A 187 8.35 2.91 10.05
C SER A 187 9.21 3.62 9.00
N ARG A 188 8.63 3.93 7.84
CA ARG A 188 9.25 4.76 6.79
C ARG A 188 9.08 6.25 7.05
N THR A 189 8.54 6.67 8.20
CA THR A 189 8.27 8.07 8.53
C THR A 189 7.31 8.71 7.53
N VAL A 190 6.24 8.00 7.15
CA VAL A 190 5.14 8.58 6.38
C VAL A 190 4.12 9.18 7.35
N GLU A 191 3.95 10.49 7.27
CA GLU A 191 3.01 11.27 8.09
C GLU A 191 1.73 11.68 7.35
N GLY A 192 1.70 11.49 6.03
CA GLY A 192 0.57 11.87 5.18
C GLY A 192 0.66 11.25 3.78
N THR A 193 -0.42 11.35 3.02
CA THR A 193 -0.53 10.76 1.68
C THR A 193 -1.04 11.81 0.66
N PRO A 194 -0.56 11.79 -0.60
CA PRO A 194 0.47 10.89 -1.11
C PRO A 194 1.85 11.23 -0.53
N SER A 195 2.63 10.19 -0.24
CA SER A 195 4.07 10.29 0.05
C SER A 195 4.82 9.43 -0.95
N ALA A 196 6.08 9.75 -1.23
CA ALA A 196 6.89 8.94 -2.14
C ALA A 196 8.35 8.81 -1.72
N PHE A 197 8.97 7.73 -2.16
CA PHE A 197 10.40 7.48 -2.03
C PHE A 197 10.97 7.17 -3.42
N VAL A 198 12.17 7.67 -3.69
CA VAL A 198 12.93 7.28 -4.88
C VAL A 198 14.25 6.67 -4.42
N ASN A 199 14.51 5.43 -4.81
CA ASN A 199 15.66 4.62 -4.37
C ASN A 199 15.81 4.60 -2.84
N GLY A 200 14.68 4.51 -2.13
CA GLY A 200 14.65 4.44 -0.67
C GLY A 200 14.80 5.78 0.06
N VAL A 201 14.99 6.90 -0.66
CA VAL A 201 15.05 8.26 -0.10
C VAL A 201 13.70 8.95 -0.21
N LYS A 202 13.21 9.52 0.90
CA LYS A 202 11.92 10.22 0.95
C LYS A 202 11.96 11.47 0.07
N VAL A 203 10.96 11.62 -0.81
CA VAL A 203 10.76 12.82 -1.61
C VAL A 203 10.08 13.86 -0.72
N GLN A 204 10.75 15.00 -0.50
CA GLN A 204 10.24 16.06 0.39
C GLN A 204 8.95 16.69 -0.16
N ASN A 205 8.93 17.03 -1.45
CA ASN A 205 7.77 17.59 -2.13
C ASN A 205 7.36 16.62 -3.24
N VAL A 206 6.37 15.78 -2.95
CA VAL A 206 5.86 14.81 -3.92
C VAL A 206 5.28 15.58 -5.12
N PRO A 207 5.75 15.33 -6.35
CA PRO A 207 5.22 16.02 -7.52
C PRO A 207 3.74 15.69 -7.77
N PHE A 208 2.95 16.71 -8.10
CA PHE A 208 1.53 16.53 -8.47
C PHE A 208 1.31 16.61 -9.98
N GLU A 209 2.32 17.03 -10.75
CA GLU A 209 2.26 17.04 -12.20
C GLU A 209 3.18 15.99 -12.84
N ALA A 210 2.74 15.42 -13.97
CA ALA A 210 3.49 14.39 -14.69
C ALA A 210 4.88 14.87 -15.15
N THR A 211 4.96 16.14 -15.56
CA THR A 211 6.21 16.76 -16.02
C THR A 211 7.21 16.97 -14.90
N GLU A 212 6.76 17.24 -13.68
CA GLU A 212 7.62 17.37 -12.50
C GLU A 212 8.20 16.00 -12.09
N TRP A 213 7.39 14.94 -12.14
CA TRP A 213 7.89 13.56 -11.99
C TRP A 213 8.94 13.20 -13.03
N ALA A 214 8.69 13.52 -14.30
CA ALA A 214 9.64 13.29 -15.38
C ALA A 214 10.95 14.06 -15.15
N GLN A 215 10.89 15.30 -14.68
CA GLN A 215 12.06 16.10 -14.33
C GLN A 215 12.86 15.48 -13.18
N LEU A 216 12.18 15.05 -12.11
CA LEU A 216 12.81 14.39 -10.96
C LEU A 216 13.57 13.14 -11.42
N VAL A 217 12.91 12.23 -12.13
CA VAL A 217 13.52 10.95 -12.55
C VAL A 217 14.62 11.16 -13.59
N SER A 218 14.43 12.06 -14.55
CA SER A 218 15.47 12.43 -15.52
C SER A 218 16.71 12.99 -14.83
N SER A 219 16.56 13.81 -13.78
CA SER A 219 17.69 14.36 -13.04
C SER A 219 18.51 13.25 -12.35
N ILE A 220 17.84 12.28 -11.75
CA ILE A 220 18.46 11.12 -11.09
C ILE A 220 19.21 10.27 -12.11
N TYR A 221 18.58 9.97 -13.24
CA TYR A 221 19.21 9.22 -14.34
C TYR A 221 20.48 9.91 -14.84
N ASN A 222 20.39 11.20 -15.17
CA ASN A 222 21.51 11.97 -15.72
C ASN A 222 22.67 12.11 -14.73
N ASN A 223 22.40 12.23 -13.43
CA ASN A 223 23.45 12.30 -12.41
C ASN A 223 24.22 10.98 -12.27
N ARG A 224 23.56 9.83 -12.47
CA ARG A 224 24.24 8.53 -12.50
C ARG A 224 25.15 8.39 -13.71
N VAL A 225 24.69 8.79 -14.89
CA VAL A 225 25.47 8.71 -16.14
C VAL A 225 26.73 9.60 -16.06
N LYS A 226 26.68 10.69 -15.30
CA LYS A 226 27.83 11.57 -15.05
C LYS A 226 28.84 11.02 -14.04
N MET A 227 28.51 9.99 -13.26
CA MET A 227 29.51 9.33 -12.42
C MET A 227 30.44 8.51 -13.32
N PRO A 228 31.78 8.66 -13.21
CA PRO A 228 32.71 7.84 -13.97
C PRO A 228 32.43 6.36 -13.70
N LYS A 229 32.28 5.56 -14.76
CA LYS A 229 32.09 4.10 -14.67
C LYS A 229 33.25 3.37 -13.97
N GLU A 230 34.33 4.07 -13.64
CA GLU A 230 35.56 3.54 -13.05
C GLU A 230 35.58 3.51 -11.51
N LEU A 231 34.50 3.93 -10.83
CA LEU A 231 34.46 3.94 -9.35
C LEU A 231 33.48 2.92 -8.74
N VAL A 232 33.46 1.70 -9.31
CA VAL A 232 32.90 0.51 -8.66
C VAL A 232 33.98 -0.57 -8.59
N ILE A 233 35.05 -0.27 -7.86
CA ILE A 233 35.87 -1.28 -7.18
C ILE A 233 36.24 -0.66 -5.84
N LEU A 234 35.60 -1.09 -4.76
CA LEU A 234 36.23 -1.25 -3.45
C LEU A 234 35.40 -2.29 -2.68
N GLU A 235 36.00 -3.50 -2.61
CA GLU A 235 35.87 -4.61 -1.64
C GLU A 235 34.52 -4.92 -0.97
#